data_AF-A0AAD4QKZ1-F1
#
_entry.id   AF-A0AAD4QKZ1-F1
#
_cell.length_a   1.000
_cell.length_b   1.000
_cell.length_c   1.000
_cell.angle_alpha   90.00
_cell.angle_beta   90.00
_cell.angle_gamma   90.00
#
_symmetry.space_group_name_H-M   'P 1'
#
loop_
_entity.id
_entity.type
_entity.pdbx_description
1 polymer ?
#
loop_
_entity_poly.entity_id
_entity_poly.type
_entity_poly.pdbx_seq_one_letter_code
_entity_poly.pdbx_strand_id
1 'polypeptide(L)'
;MACSLAFFLNDDATSFYSDKPGRPETQVGRWHSMRNKGKESAQGIKVGLEENVDWESIWSRKFEGNVLPSPLRELKKEDVHTIITLTDNAAQGLNQSLSSFPNATKLGLFASSTPFVTGRPFTLIHNGSVKSSGAVGIALSAGPRPALRTTFPGLHAITKPMEVTQSEGNLVNKLDNANPISILISAIEKSALSGQADKDDEFYLGVLRDGELWQVHHIMSGGPTRGTMALETETAPGEGVSVQVRRL
;
A
#
# COMPACT_ATOMS: atom_id res chain seq x y z
N MET A 1 -14.74 16.08 -10.89
CA MET A 1 -15.02 14.62 -10.83
C MET A 1 -14.44 13.98 -12.08
N ALA A 2 -13.50 13.06 -11.92
CA ALA A 2 -13.02 12.25 -13.03
C ALA A 2 -13.78 10.92 -13.00
N CYS A 3 -14.36 10.52 -14.14
CA CYS A 3 -14.96 9.21 -14.33
C CYS A 3 -14.16 8.50 -15.43
N SER A 4 -13.75 7.27 -15.17
CA SER A 4 -13.11 6.41 -16.16
C SER A 4 -14.03 5.24 -16.44
N LEU A 5 -14.18 4.89 -17.71
CA LEU A 5 -15.01 3.78 -18.17
C LEU A 5 -14.18 2.93 -19.14
N ALA A 6 -14.21 1.62 -18.94
CA ALA A 6 -13.58 0.65 -19.83
C ALA A 6 -14.54 -0.50 -20.10
N PHE A 7 -14.46 -1.07 -21.29
CA PHE A 7 -15.25 -2.22 -21.73
C PHE A 7 -14.31 -3.35 -22.09
N PHE A 8 -14.66 -4.57 -21.67
CA PHE A 8 -13.91 -5.78 -21.95
C PHE A 8 -14.87 -6.86 -22.45
N LEU A 9 -14.38 -7.74 -23.32
CA LEU A 9 -15.13 -8.93 -23.71
C LEU A 9 -15.11 -9.93 -22.55
N ASN A 10 -16.22 -10.64 -22.36
CA ASN A 10 -16.34 -11.61 -21.26
C ASN A 10 -15.30 -12.74 -21.36
N ASP A 11 -14.90 -13.11 -22.58
CA ASP A 11 -13.92 -14.18 -22.80
C ASP A 11 -12.48 -13.74 -22.48
N ASP A 12 -12.23 -12.42 -22.48
CA ASP A 12 -10.89 -11.85 -22.28
C ASP A 12 -10.65 -11.37 -20.85
N ALA A 13 -11.72 -11.34 -20.04
CA ALA A 13 -11.70 -10.70 -18.73
C ALA A 13 -12.55 -11.44 -17.69
N THR A 14 -11.95 -11.68 -16.53
CA THR A 14 -12.59 -12.34 -15.40
C THR A 14 -12.75 -11.36 -14.24
N SER A 15 -13.99 -10.95 -13.96
CA SER A 15 -14.28 -10.14 -12.78
C SER A 15 -14.31 -11.00 -11.50
N PHE A 16 -13.93 -10.41 -10.37
CA PHE A 16 -13.94 -11.11 -9.09
C PHE A 16 -14.21 -10.17 -7.91
N TYR A 17 -14.69 -10.76 -6.83
CA TYR A 17 -14.72 -10.17 -5.50
C TYR A 17 -13.85 -11.02 -4.57
N SER A 18 -13.16 -10.36 -3.64
CA SER A 18 -12.31 -10.95 -2.63
C SER A 18 -12.69 -10.40 -1.26
N ASP A 19 -13.02 -11.29 -0.33
CA ASP A 19 -13.20 -11.01 1.10
C ASP A 19 -11.96 -11.34 1.93
N LYS A 20 -10.82 -11.59 1.27
CA LYS A 20 -9.57 -11.93 1.93
C LYS A 20 -9.18 -10.82 2.91
N PRO A 21 -9.07 -11.14 4.21
CA PRO A 21 -8.82 -10.12 5.20
C PRO A 21 -7.42 -9.55 5.01
N GLY A 22 -7.33 -8.23 5.03
CA GLY A 22 -6.07 -7.54 5.23
C GLY A 22 -5.64 -7.50 6.70
N ARG A 23 -4.59 -6.74 6.98
CA ARG A 23 -4.14 -6.52 8.35
C ARG A 23 -5.19 -5.66 9.07
N PRO A 24 -5.64 -6.04 10.28
CA PRO A 24 -6.56 -5.20 11.03
C PRO A 24 -5.89 -3.85 11.32
N GLU A 25 -6.67 -2.78 11.23
CA GLU A 25 -6.19 -1.45 11.63
C GLU A 25 -5.70 -1.50 13.07
N THR A 26 -4.53 -0.92 13.31
CA THR A 26 -4.01 -0.78 14.66
C THR A 26 -4.81 0.32 15.36
N GLN A 27 -5.82 -0.07 16.13
CA GLN A 27 -6.60 0.86 16.94
C GLN A 27 -5.77 1.29 18.15
N VAL A 28 -5.25 2.51 18.13
CA VAL A 28 -4.67 3.16 19.30
C VAL A 28 -5.71 4.10 19.92
N GLY A 29 -6.34 3.66 21.01
CA GLY A 29 -7.42 4.38 21.67
C GLY A 29 -7.97 3.62 22.88
N ARG A 30 -8.65 4.33 23.80
CA ARG A 30 -9.08 3.80 25.10
C ARG A 30 -9.93 2.53 24.93
N TRP A 31 -9.37 1.37 25.30
CA TRP A 31 -9.96 0.03 25.34
C TRP A 31 -11.32 -0.08 26.07
N HIS A 32 -11.81 0.98 26.72
CA HIS A 32 -12.95 0.92 27.64
C HIS A 32 -14.26 1.55 27.19
N SER A 33 -14.44 1.94 25.92
CA SER A 33 -15.74 2.45 25.47
C SER A 33 -16.28 1.71 24.25
N MET A 34 -16.86 0.53 24.47
CA MET A 34 -18.15 0.12 23.90
C MET A 34 -18.49 -1.32 24.30
N ARG A 35 -19.01 -1.46 25.53
CA ARG A 35 -19.91 -2.56 25.84
C ARG A 35 -21.28 -2.18 25.28
N ASN A 36 -21.51 -2.45 23.99
CA ASN A 36 -22.86 -2.49 23.45
C ASN A 36 -23.18 -3.94 23.06
N LYS A 37 -24.17 -4.48 23.77
CA LYS A 37 -24.75 -5.80 23.55
C LYS A 37 -25.42 -5.83 22.17
N GLY A 38 -25.17 -6.91 21.42
CA GLY A 38 -26.05 -7.33 20.33
C GLY A 38 -25.60 -6.93 18.94
N LYS A 39 -24.56 -7.60 18.43
CA LYS A 39 -24.46 -8.23 17.10
C LYS A 39 -23.04 -8.73 16.93
N GLU A 40 -22.89 -10.05 16.82
CA GLU A 40 -21.63 -10.70 16.47
C GLU A 40 -21.20 -10.21 15.08
N SER A 41 -20.31 -9.21 15.07
CA SER A 41 -19.42 -8.95 13.96
C SER A 41 -18.15 -9.73 14.27
N ALA A 42 -17.95 -10.81 13.52
CA ALA A 42 -16.74 -11.61 13.57
C ALA A 42 -15.59 -10.82 12.96
N GLN A 43 -14.86 -10.04 13.77
CA GLN A 43 -13.54 -9.48 13.40
C GLN A 43 -12.73 -8.91 14.57
N GLY A 44 -12.87 -9.48 15.76
CA GLY A 44 -11.93 -9.26 16.87
C GLY A 44 -11.43 -10.60 17.38
N ILE A 45 -10.15 -10.91 17.17
CA ILE A 45 -9.54 -12.06 17.84
C ILE A 45 -9.52 -11.73 19.33
N LYS A 46 -10.38 -12.39 20.11
CA LYS A 46 -10.24 -12.44 21.58
C LYS A 46 -9.00 -13.27 21.89
N VAL A 47 -7.81 -12.68 21.81
CA VAL A 47 -6.63 -13.28 22.42
C VAL A 47 -6.80 -13.04 23.92
N GLY A 48 -7.21 -14.08 24.65
CA GLY A 48 -7.09 -14.08 26.09
C GLY A 48 -5.62 -13.83 26.43
N LEU A 49 -5.36 -12.93 27.38
CA LEU A 49 -4.03 -12.69 27.93
C LEU A 49 -3.59 -13.95 28.71
N GLU A 50 -3.19 -14.99 28.00
CA GLU A 50 -2.38 -16.07 28.56
C GLU A 50 -0.90 -15.68 28.43
N GLU A 51 -0.09 -15.99 29.44
CA GLU A 51 1.28 -15.50 29.65
C GLU A 51 2.32 -15.92 28.58
N ASN A 52 1.90 -16.49 27.46
CA ASN A 52 2.79 -17.02 26.43
C ASN A 52 2.33 -16.66 25.01
N VAL A 53 1.95 -15.40 24.80
CA VAL A 53 1.67 -14.87 23.46
C VAL A 53 2.98 -14.64 22.73
N ASP A 54 3.28 -15.50 21.75
CA ASP A 54 4.32 -15.28 20.77
C ASP A 54 3.90 -14.12 19.85
N TRP A 55 4.26 -12.90 20.26
CA TRP A 55 4.02 -11.67 19.52
C TRP A 55 4.63 -11.74 18.13
N GLU A 56 5.79 -12.36 17.98
CA GLU A 56 6.44 -12.53 16.68
C GLU A 56 5.56 -13.38 15.77
N SER A 57 4.93 -14.46 16.24
CA SER A 57 3.94 -15.23 15.44
C SER A 57 2.70 -14.43 15.04
N ILE A 58 2.22 -13.50 15.88
CA ILE A 58 1.04 -12.68 15.58
C ILE A 58 1.35 -11.62 14.52
N TRP A 59 2.54 -11.00 14.60
CA TRP A 59 3.02 -10.04 13.62
C TRP A 59 3.56 -10.70 12.34
N SER A 60 4.07 -11.94 12.44
CA SER A 60 4.63 -12.73 11.33
C SER A 60 3.68 -13.75 10.74
N ARG A 61 2.39 -13.76 11.14
CA ARG A 61 1.35 -14.57 10.51
C ARG A 61 1.31 -14.22 9.01
N LYS A 62 2.10 -14.99 8.24
CA LYS A 62 1.91 -15.19 6.81
C LYS A 62 0.44 -15.49 6.67
N PHE A 63 -0.33 -14.59 6.06
CA PHE A 63 -1.77 -14.79 5.96
C PHE A 63 -2.00 -16.19 5.41
N GLU A 64 -2.78 -16.99 6.14
CA GLU A 64 -3.13 -18.33 5.68
C GLU A 64 -3.87 -18.18 4.34
N GLY A 65 -3.14 -18.51 3.28
CA GLY A 65 -3.71 -18.76 1.96
C GLY A 65 -3.11 -17.91 0.86
N ASN A 66 -2.21 -18.52 0.11
CA ASN A 66 -2.07 -18.33 -1.35
C ASN A 66 -3.36 -18.73 -2.12
N VAL A 67 -4.52 -18.68 -1.46
CA VAL A 67 -5.78 -19.14 -1.97
C VAL A 67 -6.40 -17.98 -2.73
N LEU A 68 -6.33 -18.08 -4.06
CA LEU A 68 -6.95 -17.11 -4.95
C LEU A 68 -8.47 -17.00 -4.73
N PRO A 69 -9.08 -15.83 -5.02
CA PRO A 69 -10.53 -15.72 -5.21
C PRO A 69 -11.02 -16.80 -6.18
N SER A 70 -12.21 -17.37 -5.94
CA SER A 70 -12.70 -18.53 -6.71
C SER A 70 -12.63 -18.33 -8.23
N PRO A 71 -13.04 -17.18 -8.81
CA PRO A 71 -12.95 -16.98 -10.26
C PRO A 71 -11.51 -17.01 -10.82
N LEU A 72 -10.52 -16.65 -10.00
CA LEU A 72 -9.11 -16.61 -10.41
C LEU A 72 -8.41 -17.97 -10.31
N ARG A 73 -8.98 -18.94 -9.58
CA ARG A 73 -8.39 -20.29 -9.44
C ARG A 73 -8.45 -21.10 -10.73
N GLU A 74 -9.43 -20.81 -11.58
CA GLU A 74 -9.67 -21.52 -12.83
C GLU A 74 -8.81 -20.98 -13.99
N LEU A 75 -8.18 -19.81 -13.79
CA LEU A 75 -7.33 -19.19 -14.79
C LEU A 75 -5.94 -19.82 -14.82
N LYS A 76 -5.41 -19.99 -16.03
CA LYS A 76 -4.00 -20.31 -16.21
C LYS A 76 -3.16 -19.08 -15.88
N LYS A 77 -2.16 -19.26 -15.03
CA LYS A 77 -1.37 -18.16 -14.47
C LYS A 77 -0.56 -17.42 -15.52
N GLU A 78 -0.18 -18.15 -16.58
CA GLU A 78 0.64 -17.69 -17.69
C GLU A 78 -0.15 -16.76 -18.63
N ASP A 79 -1.46 -16.99 -18.74
CA ASP A 79 -2.35 -16.25 -19.64
C ASP A 79 -2.75 -14.90 -19.04
N VAL A 80 -2.85 -14.82 -17.71
CA VAL A 80 -3.18 -13.56 -17.02
C VAL A 80 -2.04 -12.56 -17.15
N HIS A 81 -2.28 -11.48 -17.91
CA HIS A 81 -1.28 -10.43 -18.12
C HIS A 81 -1.51 -9.18 -17.27
N THR A 82 -2.74 -8.93 -16.82
CA THR A 82 -3.05 -7.73 -16.03
C THR A 82 -4.15 -8.00 -15.01
N ILE A 83 -3.99 -7.45 -13.80
CA ILE A 83 -4.96 -7.54 -12.72
C ILE A 83 -5.17 -6.12 -12.19
N ILE A 84 -6.42 -5.65 -12.23
CA ILE A 84 -6.81 -4.35 -11.69
C ILE A 84 -7.70 -4.59 -10.48
N THR A 85 -7.39 -3.96 -9.35
CA THR A 85 -8.14 -4.09 -8.11
C THR A 85 -8.56 -2.74 -7.56
N LEU A 86 -9.77 -2.70 -7.01
CA LEU A 86 -10.29 -1.63 -6.17
C LEU A 86 -10.58 -2.24 -4.81
N THR A 87 -9.91 -1.77 -3.78
CA THR A 87 -9.88 -2.38 -2.45
C THR A 87 -10.27 -1.36 -1.41
N ASP A 88 -10.83 -1.83 -0.30
CA ASP A 88 -10.80 -1.06 0.95
C ASP A 88 -9.33 -0.83 1.40
N ASN A 89 -9.15 -0.24 2.57
CA ASN A 89 -7.81 0.00 3.12
C ASN A 89 -7.07 -1.25 3.64
N ALA A 90 -7.57 -2.46 3.36
CA ALA A 90 -7.05 -3.73 3.86
C ALA A 90 -6.72 -4.71 2.71
N ALA A 91 -5.84 -4.28 1.79
CA ALA A 91 -5.51 -5.02 0.56
C ALA A 91 -4.58 -6.24 0.74
N GLN A 92 -4.00 -6.44 1.92
CA GLN A 92 -2.83 -7.30 2.13
C GLN A 92 -3.11 -8.76 1.80
N GLY A 93 -4.23 -9.30 2.29
CA GLY A 93 -4.61 -10.69 2.03
C GLY A 93 -4.83 -10.97 0.54
N LEU A 94 -5.42 -10.01 -0.19
CA LEU A 94 -5.55 -10.11 -1.64
C LEU A 94 -4.19 -10.03 -2.33
N ASN A 95 -3.36 -9.03 -2.02
CA ASN A 95 -2.05 -8.84 -2.63
C ASN A 95 -1.15 -10.07 -2.47
N GLN A 96 -1.17 -10.70 -1.29
CA GLN A 96 -0.47 -11.96 -1.06
C GLN A 96 -0.99 -13.07 -1.98
N SER A 97 -2.32 -13.24 -2.11
CA SER A 97 -2.88 -14.26 -3.01
C SER A 97 -2.49 -14.02 -4.49
N LEU A 98 -2.47 -12.76 -4.92
CA LEU A 98 -2.13 -12.37 -6.30
C LEU A 98 -0.66 -12.56 -6.64
N SER A 99 0.22 -12.82 -5.66
CA SER A 99 1.60 -13.26 -5.91
C SER A 99 1.67 -14.54 -6.77
N SER A 100 0.58 -15.33 -6.78
CA SER A 100 0.40 -16.50 -7.64
C SER A 100 0.43 -16.19 -9.15
N PHE A 101 0.31 -14.92 -9.55
CA PHE A 101 0.41 -14.45 -10.94
C PHE A 101 1.71 -13.62 -11.13
N PRO A 102 2.89 -14.25 -11.18
CA PRO A 102 4.17 -13.53 -11.17
C PRO A 102 4.37 -12.65 -12.40
N ASN A 103 3.80 -13.04 -13.55
CA ASN A 103 3.97 -12.34 -14.83
C ASN A 103 2.90 -11.28 -15.09
N ALA A 104 1.86 -11.20 -14.25
CA ALA A 104 0.79 -10.23 -14.41
C ALA A 104 1.20 -8.87 -13.83
N THR A 105 0.96 -7.81 -14.60
CA THR A 105 0.96 -6.44 -14.11
C THR A 105 -0.20 -6.25 -13.16
N LYS A 106 0.05 -5.67 -11.98
CA LYS A 106 -0.98 -5.46 -10.94
C LYS A 106 -1.13 -3.97 -10.70
N LEU A 107 -2.36 -3.47 -10.83
CA LEU A 107 -2.74 -2.10 -10.51
C LEU A 107 -3.78 -2.16 -9.39
N GLY A 108 -3.43 -1.67 -8.22
CA GLY A 108 -4.34 -1.58 -7.08
C GLY A 108 -4.71 -0.15 -6.76
N LEU A 109 -5.99 0.11 -6.53
CA LEU A 109 -6.54 1.39 -6.13
C LEU A 109 -7.27 1.24 -4.80
N PHE A 110 -6.98 2.12 -3.85
CA PHE A 110 -7.72 2.19 -2.59
C PHE A 110 -8.99 3.02 -2.80
N ALA A 111 -10.12 2.45 -2.42
CA ALA A 111 -11.39 3.16 -2.39
C ALA A 111 -11.38 4.20 -1.27
N SER A 112 -11.92 5.39 -1.56
CA SER A 112 -12.12 6.41 -0.53
C SER A 112 -13.19 5.97 0.47
N SER A 113 -13.05 6.43 1.71
CA SER A 113 -14.04 6.17 2.74
C SER A 113 -15.37 6.89 2.42
N THR A 114 -16.51 6.21 2.61
CA THR A 114 -17.84 6.73 2.27
C THR A 114 -18.86 6.84 3.42
N PRO A 115 -18.49 6.94 4.72
CA PRO A 115 -19.45 6.84 5.82
C PRO A 115 -20.49 7.96 5.80
N PHE A 116 -20.11 9.16 5.39
CA PHE A 116 -21.00 10.31 5.33
C PHE A 116 -21.86 10.36 4.05
N VAL A 117 -21.50 9.59 3.02
CA VAL A 117 -22.22 9.60 1.73
C VAL A 117 -23.20 8.45 1.65
N THR A 118 -22.78 7.24 2.03
CA THR A 118 -23.57 6.00 1.88
C THR A 118 -23.87 5.30 3.20
N GLY A 119 -23.38 5.82 4.34
CA GLY A 119 -23.47 5.16 5.64
C GLY A 119 -22.55 3.95 5.79
N ARG A 120 -21.62 3.72 4.85
CA ARG A 120 -20.72 2.55 4.82
C ARG A 120 -19.25 2.99 4.90
N PRO A 121 -18.37 2.24 5.59
CA PRO A 121 -16.94 2.55 5.64
C PRO A 121 -16.35 2.73 4.23
N PHE A 122 -16.65 1.80 3.33
CA PHE A 122 -16.35 1.85 1.90
C PHE A 122 -17.56 1.41 1.09
N THR A 123 -17.60 1.79 -0.19
CA THR A 123 -18.65 1.40 -1.13
C THR A 123 -18.01 0.82 -2.39
N LEU A 124 -17.92 -0.51 -2.44
CA LEU A 124 -17.50 -1.25 -3.63
C LEU A 124 -18.72 -1.88 -4.28
N ILE A 125 -18.75 -1.95 -5.62
CA ILE A 125 -19.87 -2.53 -6.37
C ILE A 125 -19.34 -3.62 -7.29
N HIS A 126 -19.91 -4.82 -7.18
CA HIS A 126 -19.60 -5.95 -8.05
C HIS A 126 -20.87 -6.73 -8.35
N ASN A 127 -21.14 -6.98 -9.63
CA ASN A 127 -22.32 -7.71 -10.13
C ASN A 127 -23.65 -7.27 -9.46
N GLY A 128 -23.87 -5.96 -9.39
CA GLY A 128 -25.07 -5.36 -8.79
C GLY A 128 -25.14 -5.40 -7.25
N SER A 129 -24.16 -6.01 -6.58
CA SER A 129 -24.09 -6.10 -5.12
C SER A 129 -23.15 -5.04 -4.54
N VAL A 130 -23.60 -4.36 -3.48
CA VAL A 130 -22.78 -3.42 -2.71
C VAL A 130 -21.99 -4.17 -1.64
N LYS A 131 -20.69 -3.93 -1.55
CA LYS A 131 -19.77 -4.46 -0.56
C LYS A 131 -19.18 -3.33 0.27
N SER A 132 -19.08 -3.53 1.59
CA SER A 132 -18.57 -2.53 2.55
C SER A 132 -17.11 -2.75 2.95
N SER A 133 -16.52 -3.84 2.51
CA SER A 133 -15.13 -4.25 2.77
C SER A 133 -14.66 -5.21 1.68
N GLY A 134 -13.38 -5.54 1.70
CA GLY A 134 -12.71 -6.41 0.75
C GLY A 134 -12.28 -5.67 -0.51
N ALA A 135 -12.25 -6.40 -1.61
CA ALA A 135 -11.80 -5.88 -2.90
C ALA A 135 -12.61 -6.43 -4.05
N VAL A 136 -12.77 -5.62 -5.09
CA VAL A 136 -13.34 -5.99 -6.38
C VAL A 136 -12.27 -5.82 -7.44
N GLY A 137 -12.30 -6.62 -8.49
CA GLY A 137 -11.27 -6.52 -9.51
C GLY A 137 -11.62 -7.24 -10.80
N ILE A 138 -10.70 -7.09 -11.75
CA ILE A 138 -10.75 -7.74 -13.04
C ILE A 138 -9.37 -8.27 -13.40
N ALA A 139 -9.31 -9.53 -13.82
CA ALA A 139 -8.12 -10.15 -14.40
C ALA A 139 -8.30 -10.23 -15.92
N LEU A 140 -7.29 -9.78 -16.66
CA LEU A 140 -7.26 -9.80 -18.12
C LEU A 140 -6.31 -10.91 -18.57
N SER A 141 -6.83 -11.80 -19.41
CA SER A 141 -6.17 -13.07 -19.79
C SER A 141 -5.95 -13.23 -21.28
N ALA A 142 -6.41 -12.27 -22.09
CA ALA A 142 -6.32 -12.32 -23.54
C ALA A 142 -6.02 -10.95 -24.14
N GLY A 143 -5.35 -10.97 -25.28
CA GLY A 143 -4.87 -9.77 -25.98
C GLY A 143 -3.39 -9.47 -25.74
N PRO A 144 -2.86 -8.41 -26.36
CA PRO A 144 -1.47 -8.03 -26.20
C PRO A 144 -1.20 -7.57 -24.77
N ARG A 145 -0.15 -8.12 -24.15
CA ARG A 145 0.31 -7.64 -22.83
C ARG A 145 0.62 -6.14 -22.92
N PRO A 146 0.00 -5.29 -22.10
CA PRO A 146 0.23 -3.86 -22.16
C PRO A 146 1.66 -3.52 -21.72
N ALA A 147 2.27 -2.53 -22.36
CA ALA A 147 3.49 -1.92 -21.86
C ALA A 147 3.13 -1.05 -20.64
N LEU A 148 3.71 -1.36 -19.49
CA LEU A 148 3.55 -0.55 -18.28
C LEU A 148 4.65 0.49 -18.23
N ARG A 149 4.26 1.76 -18.15
CA ARG A 149 5.16 2.87 -17.85
C ARG A 149 4.55 3.73 -16.75
N THR A 150 5.27 3.86 -15.66
CA THR A 150 4.93 4.80 -14.59
C THR A 150 5.85 6.01 -14.71
N THR A 151 5.29 7.20 -14.58
CA THR A 151 6.04 8.45 -14.52
C THR A 151 5.52 9.27 -13.36
N PHE A 152 6.37 10.10 -12.77
CA PHE A 152 5.99 10.99 -11.67
C PHE A 152 6.28 12.45 -12.05
N PRO A 153 5.44 13.07 -12.92
CA PRO A 153 5.62 14.46 -13.32
C PRO A 153 5.59 15.40 -12.11
N GLY A 154 6.42 16.45 -12.13
CA GLY A 154 6.51 17.44 -11.05
C GLY A 154 7.42 17.04 -9.89
N LEU A 155 7.76 15.76 -9.71
CA LEU A 155 8.67 15.37 -8.63
C LEU A 155 10.14 15.72 -8.93
N HIS A 156 10.66 16.69 -8.19
CA HIS A 156 12.03 17.16 -8.26
C HIS A 156 12.87 16.62 -7.11
N ALA A 157 14.08 16.14 -7.42
CA ALA A 157 15.01 15.67 -6.39
C ALA A 157 15.65 16.84 -5.65
N ILE A 158 15.66 16.77 -4.31
CA ILE A 158 16.34 17.75 -3.44
C ILE A 158 17.59 17.15 -2.77
N THR A 159 17.89 15.89 -3.06
CA THR A 159 19.09 15.18 -2.62
C THR A 159 19.73 14.42 -3.78
N LYS A 160 21.03 14.15 -3.65
CA LYS A 160 21.71 13.15 -4.50
C LYS A 160 21.15 11.74 -4.21
N PRO A 161 21.32 10.76 -5.11
CA PRO A 161 21.07 9.37 -4.79
C PRO A 161 21.86 8.92 -3.55
N MET A 162 21.20 8.21 -2.65
CA MET A 162 21.74 7.68 -1.40
C MET A 162 21.32 6.22 -1.26
N GLU A 163 22.05 5.43 -0.49
CA GLU A 163 21.76 4.03 -0.24
C GLU A 163 21.03 3.88 1.10
N VAL A 164 19.96 3.08 1.12
CA VAL A 164 19.38 2.63 2.37
C VAL A 164 20.35 1.65 3.04
N THR A 165 20.82 2.01 4.22
CA THR A 165 21.80 1.21 4.97
C THR A 165 21.20 0.56 6.21
N GLN A 166 19.99 0.98 6.61
CA GLN A 166 19.23 0.33 7.68
C GLN A 166 17.74 0.70 7.57
N SER A 167 16.87 -0.30 7.60
CA SER A 167 15.40 -0.13 7.57
C SER A 167 14.69 -1.18 8.41
N GLU A 168 13.54 -0.85 9.00
CA GLU A 168 12.71 -1.79 9.76
C GLU A 168 11.23 -1.43 9.61
N GLY A 169 10.39 -2.38 9.23
CA GLY A 169 8.98 -2.10 8.95
C GLY A 169 8.84 -0.99 7.90
N ASN A 170 8.05 0.04 8.18
CA ASN A 170 7.91 1.23 7.32
C ASN A 170 8.90 2.36 7.63
N LEU A 171 9.94 2.07 8.42
CA LEU A 171 10.89 3.04 8.92
C LEU A 171 12.24 2.90 8.19
N VAL A 172 12.77 4.01 7.70
CA VAL A 172 14.16 4.13 7.26
C VAL A 172 14.96 4.69 8.43
N ASN A 173 15.91 3.89 8.93
CA ASN A 173 16.74 4.24 10.08
C ASN A 173 18.06 4.90 9.65
N LYS A 174 18.63 4.51 8.51
CA LYS A 174 19.87 5.09 7.98
C LYS A 174 19.90 5.20 6.46
N LEU A 175 20.43 6.33 5.98
CA LEU A 175 20.78 6.60 4.58
C LEU A 175 22.26 6.92 4.52
N ASP A 176 23.04 6.23 3.69
CA ASP A 176 24.51 6.36 3.62
C ASP A 176 25.17 6.30 5.02
N ASN A 177 24.70 5.41 5.90
CA ASN A 177 25.11 5.29 7.31
C ASN A 177 24.83 6.52 8.19
N ALA A 178 24.04 7.49 7.73
CA ALA A 178 23.70 8.72 8.42
C ALA A 178 22.20 8.82 8.76
N ASN A 179 21.88 9.77 9.65
CA ASN A 179 20.52 10.04 10.11
C ASN A 179 19.65 10.64 8.97
N PRO A 180 18.59 9.93 8.52
CA PRO A 180 17.76 10.38 7.40
C PRO A 180 16.99 11.68 7.67
N ILE A 181 16.64 11.98 8.92
CA ILE A 181 15.94 13.22 9.27
C ILE A 181 16.87 14.42 9.20
N SER A 182 18.13 14.27 9.66
CA SER A 182 19.14 15.33 9.48
C SER A 182 19.39 15.62 8.01
N ILE A 183 19.44 14.58 7.17
CA ILE A 183 19.57 14.72 5.71
C ILE A 183 18.37 15.47 5.13
N LEU A 184 17.15 15.08 5.49
CA LEU A 184 15.92 15.72 5.03
C LEU A 184 15.91 17.21 5.40
N ILE A 185 16.14 17.55 6.68
CA ILE A 185 16.17 18.94 7.16
C ILE A 185 17.23 19.74 6.40
N SER A 186 18.44 19.19 6.26
CA SER A 186 19.52 19.85 5.52
C SER A 186 19.19 20.07 4.03
N ALA A 187 18.44 19.14 3.42
CA ALA A 187 17.99 19.28 2.04
C ALA A 187 16.90 20.36 1.92
N ILE A 188 15.96 20.39 2.87
CA ILE A 188 14.91 21.41 2.94
C ILE A 188 15.54 22.79 3.10
N GLU A 189 16.45 22.99 4.05
CA GLU A 189 17.13 24.28 4.28
C GLU A 189 17.87 24.75 3.03
N LYS A 190 18.61 23.87 2.34
CA LYS A 190 19.27 24.20 1.08
C LYS A 190 18.28 24.58 -0.03
N SER A 191 17.14 23.92 -0.10
CA SER A 191 16.07 24.22 -1.07
C SER A 191 15.29 25.51 -0.71
N ALA A 192 15.15 25.83 0.57
CA ALA A 192 14.53 27.05 1.05
C ALA A 192 15.41 28.28 0.78
N LEU A 193 16.73 28.14 0.98
CA LEU A 193 17.73 29.17 0.66
C LEU A 193 17.79 29.50 -0.84
N SER A 194 17.34 28.59 -1.71
CA SER A 194 17.16 28.85 -3.15
C SER A 194 15.80 29.48 -3.50
N GLY A 195 15.03 29.93 -2.49
CA GLY A 195 13.75 30.61 -2.65
C GLY A 195 12.59 29.70 -3.02
N GLN A 196 12.74 28.40 -2.74
CA GLN A 196 12.02 27.36 -3.45
C GLN A 196 11.18 26.46 -2.54
N ALA A 197 11.20 26.62 -1.21
CA ALA A 197 10.45 25.77 -0.29
C ALA A 197 9.35 26.56 0.43
N ASP A 198 8.11 26.09 0.33
CA ASP A 198 6.98 26.62 1.08
C ASP A 198 6.74 25.79 2.36
N LYS A 199 6.06 26.37 3.35
CA LYS A 199 5.85 25.71 4.65
C LYS A 199 4.94 24.47 4.58
N ASP A 200 4.19 24.34 3.48
CA ASP A 200 3.24 23.27 3.21
C ASP A 200 3.77 22.26 2.18
N ASP A 201 5.08 22.26 1.89
CA ASP A 201 5.68 21.32 0.96
C ASP A 201 5.56 19.87 1.47
N GLU A 202 5.01 19.00 0.62
CA GLU A 202 5.02 17.55 0.83
C GLU A 202 6.33 16.94 0.34
N PHE A 203 6.92 16.06 1.15
CA PHE A 203 8.17 15.38 0.84
C PHE A 203 7.97 13.89 0.60
N TYR A 204 8.77 13.38 -0.31
CA TYR A 204 8.66 12.02 -0.80
C TYR A 204 10.02 11.34 -0.83
N LEU A 205 10.06 10.04 -0.54
CA LEU A 205 11.22 9.20 -0.79
C LEU A 205 11.01 8.43 -2.10
N GLY A 206 11.76 8.82 -3.12
CA GLY A 206 11.80 8.15 -4.42
C GLY A 206 12.81 7.01 -4.44
N VAL A 207 12.38 5.81 -4.79
CA VAL A 207 13.24 4.64 -5.04
C VAL A 207 13.72 4.66 -6.48
N LEU A 208 15.02 4.46 -6.66
CA LEU A 208 15.66 4.43 -7.96
C LEU A 208 15.94 3.00 -8.41
N ARG A 209 15.71 2.73 -9.70
CA ARG A 209 16.11 1.50 -10.37
C ARG A 209 16.80 1.87 -11.67
N ASP A 210 18.03 1.40 -11.85
CA ASP A 210 18.86 1.73 -13.02
C ASP A 210 19.01 3.26 -13.24
N GLY A 211 19.02 4.03 -12.14
CA GLY A 211 19.11 5.50 -12.15
C GLY A 211 17.78 6.24 -12.39
N GLU A 212 16.71 5.52 -12.71
CA GLU A 212 15.39 6.09 -12.99
C GLU A 212 14.45 5.97 -11.77
N LEU A 213 13.54 6.94 -11.63
CA LEU A 213 12.56 6.94 -10.55
C LEU A 213 11.51 5.83 -10.78
N TRP A 214 11.51 4.83 -9.91
CA TRP A 214 10.68 3.64 -10.05
C TRP A 214 9.45 3.67 -9.14
N GLN A 215 9.63 4.11 -7.91
CA GLN A 215 8.59 4.11 -6.87
C GLN A 215 8.75 5.34 -5.99
N VAL A 216 7.64 5.80 -5.39
CA VAL A 216 7.60 6.97 -4.54
C VAL A 216 6.80 6.65 -3.29
N HIS A 217 7.33 7.04 -2.14
CA HIS A 217 6.66 6.94 -0.85
C HIS A 217 6.50 8.33 -0.26
N HIS A 218 5.31 8.66 0.22
CA HIS A 218 5.11 9.88 0.98
C HIS A 218 5.79 9.75 2.35
N ILE A 219 6.48 10.81 2.78
CA ILE A 219 7.17 10.85 4.08
C ILE A 219 6.16 11.40 5.10
N MET A 220 5.63 10.54 5.96
CA MET A 220 4.56 10.94 6.90
C MET A 220 5.09 11.79 8.06
N SER A 221 6.24 11.42 8.60
CA SER A 221 6.87 12.10 9.73
C SER A 221 8.23 11.49 10.06
N GLY A 222 9.03 12.21 10.83
CA GLY A 222 10.17 11.66 11.53
C GLY A 222 10.45 12.48 12.78
N GLY A 223 10.54 11.81 13.93
CA GLY A 223 10.90 12.48 15.17
C GLY A 223 12.39 12.86 15.15
N PRO A 224 12.78 14.13 15.31
CA PRO A 224 14.18 14.55 15.28
C PRO A 224 15.03 13.84 16.35
N THR A 225 14.41 13.45 17.46
CA THR A 225 15.06 12.78 18.60
C THR A 225 15.42 11.31 18.34
N ARG A 226 14.71 10.61 17.45
CA ARG A 226 15.03 9.21 17.08
C ARG A 226 15.79 9.10 15.76
N GLY A 227 15.70 10.13 14.90
CA GLY A 227 16.46 10.17 13.65
C GLY A 227 15.95 9.23 12.57
N THR A 228 14.72 8.75 12.70
CA THR A 228 14.11 7.77 11.79
C THR A 228 13.08 8.46 10.89
N MET A 229 13.04 8.05 9.61
CA MET A 229 12.06 8.52 8.62
C MET A 229 10.95 7.49 8.44
N ALA A 230 9.70 7.88 8.73
CA ALA A 230 8.53 7.03 8.52
C ALA A 230 7.91 7.29 7.15
N LEU A 231 7.64 6.21 6.43
CA LEU A 231 7.06 6.23 5.10
C LEU A 231 5.60 5.78 5.13
N GLU A 232 4.77 6.36 4.26
CA GLU A 232 3.39 5.92 3.99
C GLU A 232 3.41 4.64 3.14
N THR A 233 3.83 3.55 3.75
CA THR A 233 3.89 2.22 3.17
C THR A 233 3.98 1.20 4.31
N GLU A 234 3.82 -0.08 4.00
CA GLU A 234 3.95 -1.14 5.00
C GLU A 234 5.41 -1.54 5.23
N THR A 235 6.22 -1.44 4.19
CA THR A 235 7.62 -1.85 4.21
C THR A 235 8.45 -0.81 3.48
N ALA A 236 9.42 -0.24 4.19
CA ALA A 236 10.38 0.68 3.62
C ALA A 236 11.25 -0.03 2.58
N PRO A 237 11.87 0.71 1.65
CA PRO A 237 12.86 0.13 0.74
C PRO A 237 13.96 -0.58 1.54
N GLY A 238 14.34 -1.78 1.11
CA GLY A 238 15.31 -2.60 1.82
C GLY A 238 16.74 -2.06 1.74
N GLU A 239 17.63 -2.63 2.55
CA GLU A 239 19.06 -2.29 2.55
C GLU A 239 19.69 -2.52 1.17
N GLY A 240 20.61 -1.64 0.77
CA GLY A 240 21.27 -1.63 -0.54
C GLY A 240 20.48 -0.93 -1.65
N VAL A 241 19.22 -0.53 -1.40
CA VAL A 241 18.40 0.16 -2.40
C VAL A 241 18.79 1.63 -2.51
N SER A 242 18.93 2.12 -3.74
CA SER A 242 19.19 3.53 -4.02
C SER A 242 17.90 4.36 -3.95
N VAL A 243 17.95 5.48 -3.24
CA VAL A 243 16.80 6.37 -2.99
C VAL A 243 17.19 7.85 -3.07
N GLN A 244 16.20 8.71 -3.26
CA GLN A 244 16.32 10.17 -3.22
C GLN A 244 15.13 10.80 -2.52
N VAL A 245 15.37 11.81 -1.70
CA VAL A 245 14.32 12.71 -1.25
C VAL A 245 13.91 13.63 -2.40
N ARG A 246 12.59 13.74 -2.60
CA ARG A 246 11.95 14.55 -3.63
C ARG A 246 10.80 15.37 -3.06
N ARG A 247 10.36 16.36 -3.82
CA ARG A 247 9.17 17.18 -3.57
C ARG A 247 8.44 17.44 -4.88
N LEU A 248 7.16 17.78 -4.82
CA LEU A 248 6.38 18.23 -5.98
C LEU A 248 6.70 19.68 -6.37
#